data_AF-A0A1F5DEY2-F1
#
_entry.id   AF-A0A1F5DEY2-F1
#
_cell.length_a   1.000
_cell.length_b   1.000
_cell.length_c   1.000
_cell.angle_alpha   90.00
_cell.angle_beta   90.00
_cell.angle_gamma   90.00
#
_symmetry.space_group_name_H-M   'P 1'
#
loop_
_entity.id
_entity.type
_entity.pdbx_description
1 polymer ?
#
loop_
_entity_poly.entity_id
_entity_poly.type
_entity_poly.pdbx_seq_one_letter_code
_entity_poly.pdbx_strand_id
1 'polypeptide(L)'
;MLPVATTYQQRAVVRGTTPEELYKAVEHWLRYSSCNIKESAPPSTIKAHFPAHSTMLQLGVRDCNPKNIEVSISSFGSSATLNITFTQEIPRMGEAGFLYWGERLEQLYRELGVPVDPYTLTQLYPAEWVNRVIRRSVRLYAAFMLFSLAVIYFGLDIDSSLIATYAVMIVLPGTFMAYMEINDHRSLLKKAGNK
;
A
#
# COMPACT_ATOMS: atom_id res chain seq x y z
N MET A 1 26.03 8.13 8.71
CA MET A 1 25.35 7.73 7.46
C MET A 1 23.96 8.32 7.48
N LEU A 2 23.67 9.27 6.58
CA LEU A 2 22.30 9.80 6.43
C LEU A 2 21.40 8.66 5.94
N PRO A 3 20.20 8.49 6.52
CA PRO A 3 19.35 7.38 6.14
C PRO A 3 18.86 7.56 4.69
N VAL A 4 19.14 6.57 3.85
CA VAL A 4 18.75 6.55 2.43
C VAL A 4 17.22 6.52 2.37
N ALA A 5 16.61 7.59 1.86
CA ALA A 5 15.16 7.62 1.63
C ALA A 5 14.80 6.49 0.67
N THR A 6 13.81 5.66 1.04
CA THR A 6 13.31 4.62 0.14
C THR A 6 12.39 5.27 -0.88
N THR A 7 12.72 5.11 -2.16
CA THR A 7 11.93 5.61 -3.28
C THR A 7 11.26 4.46 -4.02
N TYR A 8 10.05 4.71 -4.50
CA TYR A 8 9.29 3.81 -5.34
C TYR A 8 8.87 4.58 -6.59
N GLN A 9 9.35 4.15 -7.75
CA GLN A 9 9.15 4.84 -9.02
C GLN A 9 8.38 3.96 -9.99
N GLN A 10 7.45 4.57 -10.70
CA GLN A 10 6.65 3.90 -11.71
C GLN A 10 6.53 4.78 -12.95
N ARG A 11 6.52 4.13 -14.12
CA ARG A 11 6.41 4.79 -15.43
C ARG A 11 5.35 4.10 -16.27
N ALA A 12 4.45 4.90 -16.83
CA ALA A 12 3.42 4.44 -17.74
C ALA A 12 3.32 5.32 -18.99
N VAL A 13 2.87 4.73 -20.09
CA VAL A 13 2.52 5.44 -21.33
C VAL A 13 1.01 5.33 -21.51
N VAL A 14 0.35 6.48 -21.57
CA VAL A 14 -1.10 6.60 -21.71
C VAL A 14 -1.41 6.96 -23.16
N ARG A 15 -2.00 6.01 -23.89
CA ARG A 15 -2.24 6.14 -25.33
C ARG A 15 -3.50 6.95 -25.59
N GLY A 16 -3.43 7.86 -26.57
CA GLY A 16 -4.60 8.62 -27.01
C GLY A 16 -5.08 9.68 -26.01
N THR A 17 -4.18 10.15 -25.14
CA THR A 17 -4.45 11.18 -24.13
C THR A 17 -3.41 12.28 -24.26
N THR A 18 -3.84 13.53 -24.14
CA THR A 18 -2.92 14.68 -24.13
C THR A 18 -2.24 14.85 -22.77
N PRO A 19 -1.05 15.48 -22.68
CA PRO A 19 -0.44 15.82 -21.40
C PRO A 19 -1.39 16.58 -20.46
N GLU A 20 -2.23 17.46 -21.00
CA GLU A 20 -3.19 18.27 -20.24
C GLU A 20 -4.32 17.42 -19.63
N GLU A 21 -4.87 16.47 -20.39
CA GLU A 21 -5.89 15.54 -19.92
C GLU A 21 -5.33 14.61 -18.85
N LEU A 22 -4.13 14.06 -19.10
CA LEU A 22 -3.43 13.21 -18.15
C LEU A 22 -3.11 13.96 -16.86
N TYR A 23 -2.68 15.21 -16.97
CA TYR A 23 -2.42 16.08 -15.82
C TYR A 23 -3.65 16.23 -14.93
N LYS A 24 -4.81 16.57 -15.52
CA LYS A 24 -6.06 16.72 -14.78
C LYS A 24 -6.51 15.43 -14.11
N ALA A 25 -6.40 14.30 -14.81
CA ALA A 25 -6.74 12.99 -14.26
C ALA A 25 -5.86 12.64 -13.05
N VAL A 26 -4.55 12.85 -13.15
CA VAL A 26 -3.62 12.58 -12.03
C VAL A 26 -3.82 13.56 -10.88
N GLU A 27 -4.08 14.84 -11.17
CA GLU A 27 -4.38 15.83 -10.14
C GLU A 27 -5.63 15.42 -9.34
N HIS A 28 -6.70 15.01 -10.03
CA HIS A 28 -7.93 14.56 -9.41
C HIS A 28 -7.71 13.29 -8.58
N TRP A 29 -6.97 12.31 -9.13
CA TRP A 29 -6.62 11.08 -8.42
C TRP A 29 -5.78 11.34 -7.15
N LEU A 30 -4.83 12.28 -7.18
CA LEU A 30 -4.04 12.66 -5.99
C LEU A 30 -4.94 13.26 -4.90
N ARG A 31 -5.85 14.16 -5.27
CA ARG A 31 -6.81 14.76 -4.33
C ARG A 31 -7.74 13.70 -3.74
N TYR A 32 -8.26 12.79 -4.57
CA TYR A 32 -9.09 11.67 -4.12
C TYR A 32 -8.32 10.73 -3.17
N SER A 33 -7.03 10.54 -3.43
CA SER A 33 -6.11 9.76 -2.59
C SER A 33 -5.66 10.49 -1.32
N SER A 34 -6.36 11.56 -0.90
CA SER A 34 -6.07 12.36 0.30
C SER A 34 -4.67 13.00 0.29
N CYS A 35 -4.14 13.32 -0.89
CA CYS A 35 -2.86 14.03 -1.01
C CYS A 35 -3.06 15.54 -1.07
N ASN A 36 -2.18 16.27 -0.40
CA ASN A 36 -2.10 17.73 -0.46
C ASN A 36 -1.14 18.12 -1.59
N ILE A 37 -1.63 18.85 -2.59
CA ILE A 37 -0.81 19.37 -3.68
C ILE A 37 0.00 20.57 -3.16
N LYS A 38 1.33 20.45 -3.20
CA LYS A 38 2.28 21.49 -2.74
C LYS A 38 2.70 22.40 -3.90
N GLU A 39 3.06 21.80 -5.04
CA GLU A 39 3.47 22.51 -6.25
C GLU A 39 2.78 21.89 -7.46
N SER A 40 2.42 22.72 -8.43
CA SER A 40 1.67 22.31 -9.62
C SER A 40 2.09 23.21 -10.79
N ALA A 41 2.73 22.64 -11.80
CA ALA A 41 3.10 23.33 -13.04
C ALA A 41 2.49 22.59 -14.24
N PRO A 42 1.22 22.88 -14.58
CA PRO A 42 0.52 22.24 -15.68
C PRO A 42 1.22 22.49 -17.03
N PRO A 43 1.22 21.51 -17.96
CA PRO A 43 0.76 20.13 -17.82
C PRO A 43 1.88 19.17 -17.37
N SER A 44 3.01 19.69 -16.87
CA SER A 44 4.28 18.95 -16.81
C SER A 44 4.59 18.30 -15.46
N THR A 45 4.28 18.95 -14.34
CA THR A 45 4.71 18.45 -13.02
C THR A 45 3.70 18.71 -11.92
N ILE A 46 3.54 17.74 -11.02
CA ILE A 46 2.74 17.85 -9.79
C ILE A 46 3.59 17.33 -8.64
N LYS A 47 3.76 18.13 -7.59
CA LYS A 47 4.31 17.65 -6.31
C LYS A 47 3.21 17.65 -5.27
N ALA A 48 2.97 16.50 -4.69
CA ALA A 48 1.97 16.30 -3.66
C ALA A 48 2.58 15.65 -2.42
N HIS A 49 1.86 15.72 -1.31
CA HIS A 49 2.26 15.14 -0.05
C HIS A 49 1.10 14.37 0.56
N PHE A 50 1.37 13.11 0.89
CA PHE A 50 0.45 12.27 1.63
C PHE A 50 0.79 12.35 3.13
N PRO A 51 -0.12 12.84 3.98
CA PRO A 51 0.17 13.10 5.40
C PRO A 51 0.03 11.86 6.29
N ALA A 52 -0.08 10.63 5.73
CA ALA A 52 -0.18 9.37 6.47
C ALA A 52 -1.52 9.09 7.19
N HIS A 53 -2.38 10.10 7.34
CA HIS A 53 -3.74 9.96 7.88
C HIS A 53 -4.75 10.03 6.75
N SER A 54 -5.03 8.88 6.15
CA SER A 54 -6.27 8.70 5.40
C SER A 54 -7.40 8.48 6.42
N THR A 55 -8.37 9.38 6.48
CA THR A 55 -9.60 9.20 7.29
C THR A 55 -10.49 8.08 6.76
N MET A 56 -10.18 7.48 5.60
CA MET A 56 -10.89 6.30 5.11
C MET A 56 -10.48 5.04 5.89
N LEU A 57 -11.46 4.48 6.59
CA LEU A 57 -11.44 3.12 7.11
C LEU A 57 -11.35 2.15 5.93
N GLN A 58 -10.15 1.66 5.62
CA GLN A 58 -9.93 0.73 4.50
C GLN A 58 -9.51 -0.65 5.03
N LEU A 59 -10.22 -1.71 4.67
CA LEU A 59 -9.74 -3.09 4.88
C LEU A 59 -8.68 -3.41 3.82
N GLY A 60 -7.61 -4.13 4.17
CA GLY A 60 -6.52 -4.48 3.25
C GLY A 60 -5.22 -3.71 3.51
N VAL A 61 -4.42 -3.51 2.45
CA VAL A 61 -3.13 -2.83 2.56
C VAL A 61 -3.35 -1.38 2.97
N ARG A 62 -2.59 -0.91 3.97
CA ARG A 62 -2.66 0.45 4.48
C ARG A 62 -1.31 1.10 4.43
N ASP A 63 -1.32 2.40 4.21
CA ASP A 63 -0.15 3.23 4.42
C ASP A 63 -0.40 4.24 5.53
N CYS A 64 0.37 4.09 6.61
CA CYS A 64 0.35 4.98 7.76
C CYS A 64 1.61 5.84 7.81
N ASN A 65 2.31 6.01 6.69
CA ASN A 65 3.56 6.76 6.62
C ASN A 65 3.45 7.95 5.68
N PRO A 66 4.02 9.11 6.05
CA PRO A 66 3.97 10.27 5.18
C PRO A 66 4.90 10.08 3.98
N LYS A 67 4.47 10.57 2.83
CA LYS A 67 5.22 10.47 1.56
C LYS A 67 5.16 11.76 0.78
N ASN A 68 6.27 12.08 0.14
CA ASN A 68 6.29 13.07 -0.93
C ASN A 68 6.12 12.35 -2.26
N ILE A 69 5.24 12.88 -3.09
CA ILE A 69 4.87 12.32 -4.38
C ILE A 69 5.25 13.34 -5.43
N GLU A 70 6.05 12.92 -6.40
CA GLU A 70 6.42 13.74 -7.54
C GLU A 70 5.94 13.06 -8.82
N VAL A 71 5.14 13.78 -9.58
CA VAL A 71 4.61 13.38 -10.86
C VAL A 71 5.25 14.24 -11.93
N SER A 72 5.81 13.60 -12.95
CA SER A 72 6.22 14.25 -14.19
C SER A 72 5.41 13.67 -15.35
N ILE A 73 4.93 14.56 -16.20
CA ILE A 73 4.14 14.25 -17.38
C ILE A 73 4.86 14.85 -18.58
N SER A 74 5.00 14.05 -19.63
CA SER A 74 5.61 14.51 -20.88
C SER A 74 4.90 13.92 -22.10
N SER A 75 4.95 14.64 -23.21
CA SER A 75 4.39 14.15 -24.48
C SER A 75 5.29 13.08 -25.10
N PHE A 76 4.67 12.10 -25.74
CA PHE A 76 5.33 11.05 -26.51
C PHE A 76 4.50 10.77 -27.78
N GLY A 77 4.81 11.49 -28.86
CA GLY A 77 4.02 11.45 -30.08
C GLY A 77 2.58 11.89 -29.84
N SER A 78 1.61 11.05 -30.18
CA SER A 78 0.18 11.24 -29.91
C SER A 78 -0.27 10.75 -28.53
N SER A 79 0.66 10.33 -27.68
CA SER A 79 0.42 9.80 -26.35
C SER A 79 1.07 10.69 -25.28
N ALA A 80 0.67 10.50 -24.02
CA ALA A 80 1.31 11.12 -22.88
C ALA A 80 2.01 10.07 -22.02
N THR A 81 3.06 10.48 -21.32
CA THR A 81 3.81 9.62 -20.41
C THR A 81 3.66 10.14 -19.00
N LEU A 82 3.58 9.21 -18.06
CA LEU A 82 3.46 9.46 -16.63
C LEU A 82 4.68 8.83 -15.96
N ASN A 83 5.50 9.62 -15.26
CA ASN A 83 6.45 9.09 -14.29
C ASN A 83 6.07 9.61 -12.91
N ILE A 84 5.88 8.69 -11.97
CA ILE A 84 5.50 9.01 -10.60
C ILE A 84 6.52 8.41 -9.64
N THR A 85 6.97 9.23 -8.70
CA THR A 85 7.94 8.88 -7.66
C THR A 85 7.32 9.10 -6.30
N PHE A 86 7.32 8.06 -5.48
CA PHE A 86 6.94 8.10 -4.08
C PHE A 86 8.19 8.03 -3.22
N THR A 87 8.45 9.08 -2.46
CA THR A 87 9.58 9.17 -1.54
C THR A 87 9.06 9.14 -0.11
N GLN A 88 9.44 8.12 0.64
CA GLN A 88 9.03 7.99 2.03
C GLN A 88 9.87 8.90 2.93
N GLU A 89 9.22 9.71 3.76
CA GLU A 89 9.91 10.67 4.62
C GLU A 89 10.63 10.00 5.79
N ILE A 90 10.11 8.87 6.27
CA ILE A 90 10.69 8.10 7.39
C ILE A 90 11.38 6.85 6.82
N PRO A 91 12.72 6.80 6.75
CA PRO A 91 13.45 5.73 6.05
C PRO A 91 13.39 4.36 6.75
N ARG A 92 13.03 4.33 8.04
CA ARG A 92 12.93 3.09 8.83
C ARG A 92 11.57 2.40 8.72
N MET A 93 10.61 2.99 8.02
CA MET A 93 9.25 2.45 7.89
C MET A 93 9.20 1.43 6.72
N GLY A 94 8.53 0.31 6.95
CA GLY A 94 8.60 -0.88 6.09
C GLY A 94 7.88 -0.73 4.74
N GLU A 95 8.09 -1.72 3.86
CA GLU A 95 7.61 -1.71 2.47
C GLU A 95 6.09 -1.81 2.28
N ALA A 96 5.33 -2.10 3.35
CA ALA A 96 3.88 -2.25 3.29
C ALA A 96 3.17 -1.00 2.73
N GLY A 97 3.69 0.21 3.04
CA GLY A 97 3.15 1.45 2.49
C GLY A 97 3.33 1.53 0.97
N PHE A 98 4.37 0.94 0.39
CA PHE A 98 4.52 0.94 -1.07
C PHE A 98 3.59 -0.06 -1.76
N LEU A 99 3.21 -1.16 -1.11
CA LEU A 99 2.19 -2.07 -1.64
C LEU A 99 0.83 -1.38 -1.74
N TYR A 100 0.50 -0.50 -0.79
CA TYR A 100 -0.70 0.35 -0.85
C TYR A 100 -0.67 1.27 -2.08
N TRP A 101 0.46 1.93 -2.33
CA TRP A 101 0.60 2.78 -3.52
C TRP A 101 0.64 1.98 -4.82
N GLY A 102 1.15 0.74 -4.80
CA GLY A 102 1.01 -0.21 -5.91
C GLY A 102 -0.46 -0.44 -6.30
N GLU A 103 -1.33 -0.63 -5.30
CA GLU A 103 -2.77 -0.79 -5.52
C GLU A 103 -3.45 0.48 -6.04
N ARG A 104 -3.10 1.65 -5.49
CA ARG A 104 -3.62 2.94 -5.96
C ARG A 104 -3.20 3.25 -7.39
N LEU A 105 -1.97 2.87 -7.77
CA LEU A 105 -1.49 3.00 -9.15
C LEU A 105 -2.15 2.00 -10.09
N GLU A 106 -2.40 0.77 -9.65
CA GLU A 106 -3.14 -0.20 -10.46
C GLU A 106 -4.52 0.34 -10.82
N GLN A 107 -5.23 0.96 -9.85
CA GLN A 107 -6.52 1.62 -10.08
C GLN A 107 -6.39 2.75 -11.10
N LEU A 108 -5.41 3.65 -10.90
CA LEU A 108 -5.14 4.75 -11.84
C LEU A 108 -4.84 4.24 -13.26
N TYR A 109 -4.03 3.19 -13.39
CA TYR A 109 -3.67 2.61 -14.69
C TYR A 109 -4.89 2.04 -15.40
N ARG A 110 -5.79 1.38 -14.68
CA ARG A 110 -7.07 0.90 -15.23
C ARG A 110 -7.97 2.04 -15.68
N GLU A 111 -8.08 3.11 -14.89
CA GLU A 111 -8.86 4.30 -15.23
C GLU A 111 -8.30 5.05 -16.46
N LEU A 112 -6.98 5.10 -16.59
CA LEU A 112 -6.28 5.71 -17.73
C LEU A 112 -6.20 4.78 -18.97
N GLY A 113 -6.74 3.56 -18.90
CA GLY A 113 -6.67 2.59 -20.01
C GLY A 113 -5.26 2.07 -20.29
N VAL A 114 -4.33 2.18 -19.33
CA VAL A 114 -3.00 1.59 -19.42
C VAL A 114 -3.12 0.06 -19.27
N PRO A 115 -2.51 -0.74 -20.17
CA PRO A 115 -2.58 -2.19 -20.06
C PRO A 115 -1.85 -2.67 -18.80
N VAL A 116 -2.60 -3.27 -17.88
CA VAL A 116 -2.04 -3.87 -16.65
C VAL A 116 -1.73 -5.33 -16.93
N ASP A 117 -0.56 -5.58 -17.53
CA ASP A 117 -0.07 -6.93 -17.80
C ASP A 117 0.65 -7.54 -16.58
N PRO A 118 0.96 -8.86 -16.58
CA PRO A 118 1.66 -9.50 -15.47
C PRO A 118 2.99 -8.82 -15.12
N TYR A 119 3.70 -8.28 -16.11
CA TYR A 119 4.95 -7.56 -15.90
C TYR A 119 4.73 -6.27 -15.08
N THR A 120 3.75 -5.45 -15.45
CA THR A 120 3.34 -4.26 -14.70
C THR A 120 2.95 -4.63 -13.26
N LEU A 121 2.20 -5.72 -13.08
CA LEU A 121 1.83 -6.21 -11.74
C LEU A 121 3.05 -6.60 -10.90
N THR A 122 4.08 -7.23 -11.49
CA THR A 122 5.31 -7.55 -10.75
C THR A 122 6.11 -6.32 -10.35
N GLN A 123 6.00 -5.22 -11.11
CA GLN A 123 6.61 -3.94 -10.74
C GLN A 123 5.82 -3.22 -9.65
N LEU A 124 4.49 -3.28 -9.71
CA LEU A 124 3.61 -2.68 -8.70
C LEU A 124 3.66 -3.43 -7.36
N TYR A 125 3.84 -4.75 -7.41
CA TYR A 125 3.88 -5.62 -6.24
C TYR A 125 5.12 -6.54 -6.27
N PRO A 126 6.32 -6.00 -5.99
CA PRO A 126 7.52 -6.82 -5.94
C PRO A 126 7.37 -7.96 -4.94
N ALA A 127 7.52 -9.20 -5.40
CA ALA A 127 7.25 -10.39 -4.57
C ALA A 127 8.10 -10.44 -3.30
N GLU A 128 9.34 -9.92 -3.36
CA GLU A 128 10.22 -9.79 -2.20
C GLU A 128 9.62 -8.90 -1.10
N TRP A 129 8.92 -7.83 -1.48
CA TRP A 129 8.29 -6.91 -0.55
C TRP A 129 7.06 -7.56 0.07
N VAL A 130 6.20 -8.16 -0.76
CA VAL A 130 5.00 -8.87 -0.27
C VAL A 130 5.38 -10.00 0.67
N ASN A 131 6.39 -10.81 0.32
CA ASN A 131 6.88 -11.90 1.17
C ASN A 131 7.48 -11.42 2.49
N ARG A 132 8.21 -10.29 2.49
CA ARG A 132 8.75 -9.70 3.72
C ARG A 132 7.64 -9.19 4.64
N VAL A 133 6.62 -8.54 4.08
CA VAL A 133 5.45 -8.08 4.85
C VAL A 133 4.70 -9.28 5.43
N ILE A 134 4.37 -10.31 4.62
CA ILE A 134 3.73 -11.54 5.11
C ILE A 134 4.54 -12.17 6.23
N ARG A 135 5.86 -12.34 6.06
CA ARG A 135 6.73 -12.94 7.07
C ARG A 135 6.73 -12.15 8.37
N ARG A 136 6.72 -10.81 8.29
CA ARG A 136 6.64 -9.93 9.46
C ARG A 136 5.29 -10.07 10.17
N SER A 137 4.18 -10.02 9.43
CA SER A 137 2.84 -10.19 9.99
C SER A 137 2.68 -11.55 10.64
N VAL A 138 3.10 -12.65 9.97
CA VAL A 138 3.09 -14.01 10.54
C VAL A 138 3.88 -14.11 11.84
N ARG A 139 5.07 -13.49 11.93
CA ARG A 139 5.87 -13.48 13.18
C ARG A 139 5.17 -12.73 14.31
N LEU A 140 4.59 -11.57 14.02
CA LEU A 140 3.81 -10.80 15.01
C LEU A 140 2.60 -11.61 15.50
N TYR A 141 1.88 -12.26 14.59
CA TYR A 141 0.75 -13.11 14.96
C TYR A 141 1.16 -14.36 15.73
N ALA A 142 2.28 -15.00 15.37
CA ALA A 142 2.81 -16.11 16.15
C ALA A 142 3.14 -15.69 17.59
N ALA A 143 3.76 -14.51 17.76
CA ALA A 143 4.03 -13.96 19.08
C ALA A 143 2.73 -13.63 19.85
N PHE A 144 1.75 -13.02 19.19
CA PHE A 144 0.42 -12.78 19.76
C PHE A 144 -0.25 -14.07 20.22
N MET A 145 -0.26 -15.11 19.38
CA MET A 145 -0.87 -16.40 19.71
C MET A 145 -0.16 -17.09 20.88
N LEU A 146 1.19 -17.06 20.92
CA LEU A 146 1.95 -17.61 22.04
C LEU A 146 1.64 -16.86 23.34
N PHE A 147 1.55 -15.53 23.29
CA PHE A 147 1.17 -14.72 24.44
C PHE A 147 -0.26 -15.00 24.90
N SER A 148 -1.22 -15.06 23.97
CA SER A 148 -2.61 -15.41 24.28
C SER A 148 -2.74 -16.82 24.86
N LEU A 149 -1.98 -17.80 24.37
CA LEU A 149 -1.94 -19.14 24.93
C LEU A 149 -1.44 -19.12 26.38
N ALA A 150 -0.39 -18.35 26.68
CA ALA A 150 0.12 -18.19 28.04
C ALA A 150 -0.94 -17.56 28.96
N VAL A 151 -1.62 -16.49 28.51
CA VAL A 151 -2.71 -15.85 29.27
C VAL A 151 -3.84 -16.84 29.56
N ILE A 152 -4.25 -17.63 28.56
CA ILE A 152 -5.28 -18.66 28.73
C ILE A 152 -4.80 -19.70 29.75
N TYR A 153 -3.58 -20.23 29.59
CA TYR A 153 -3.03 -21.27 30.47
C TYR A 153 -2.98 -20.84 31.93
N PHE A 154 -2.40 -19.66 32.23
CA PHE A 154 -2.32 -19.17 33.61
C PHE A 154 -3.66 -18.70 34.17
N GLY A 155 -4.58 -18.25 33.31
CA GLY A 155 -5.86 -17.71 33.74
C GLY A 155 -6.95 -18.75 33.99
N LEU A 156 -6.83 -19.96 33.41
CA LEU A 156 -7.79 -21.04 33.59
C LEU A 156 -7.92 -21.47 35.06
N ASP A 157 -6.81 -21.40 35.81
CA ASP A 157 -6.77 -21.73 37.24
C ASP A 157 -7.37 -20.61 38.12
N ILE A 158 -7.63 -19.43 37.56
CA ILE A 158 -8.15 -18.26 38.29
C ILE A 158 -9.66 -18.13 38.07
N ASP A 159 -10.08 -17.98 36.82
CA ASP A 159 -11.50 -17.82 36.44
C ASP A 159 -11.72 -18.23 34.98
N SER A 160 -12.34 -19.39 34.79
CA SER A 160 -12.64 -19.93 33.46
C SER A 160 -13.61 -19.05 32.65
N SER A 161 -14.50 -18.30 33.30
CA SER A 161 -15.48 -17.45 32.62
C SER A 161 -14.84 -16.18 32.03
N LEU A 162 -13.87 -15.61 32.77
CA LEU A 162 -13.10 -14.47 32.32
C LEU A 162 -12.18 -14.85 31.14
N ILE A 163 -11.60 -16.04 31.17
CA ILE A 163 -10.77 -16.54 30.07
C ILE A 163 -11.59 -16.90 28.83
N ALA A 164 -12.77 -17.48 28.99
CA ALA A 164 -13.69 -17.67 27.86
C ALA A 164 -14.04 -16.33 27.20
N THR A 165 -14.29 -15.30 28.01
CA THR A 165 -14.57 -13.94 27.52
C THR A 165 -13.35 -13.34 26.79
N TYR A 166 -12.14 -13.47 27.36
CA TYR A 166 -10.90 -13.03 26.71
C TYR A 166 -10.68 -13.71 25.34
N ALA A 167 -10.88 -15.03 25.28
CA ALA A 167 -10.72 -15.79 24.04
C ALA A 167 -11.69 -15.32 22.95
N VAL A 168 -12.96 -15.13 23.30
CA VAL A 168 -14.01 -14.70 22.35
C VAL A 168 -13.84 -13.24 21.93
N MET A 169 -13.45 -12.34 22.84
CA MET A 169 -13.42 -10.90 22.58
C MET A 169 -12.07 -10.41 22.03
N ILE A 170 -10.99 -11.13 22.27
CA ILE A 170 -9.63 -10.69 21.89
C ILE A 170 -8.98 -11.67 20.92
N VAL A 171 -8.90 -12.95 21.29
CA VAL A 171 -8.16 -13.95 20.48
C VAL A 171 -8.88 -14.23 19.17
N LEU A 172 -10.20 -14.44 19.20
CA LEU A 172 -10.97 -14.77 18.01
C LEU A 172 -11.03 -13.60 17.00
N PRO A 173 -11.31 -12.34 17.39
CA PRO A 173 -11.21 -11.22 16.47
C PRO A 173 -9.78 -10.97 15.99
N GLY A 174 -8.77 -11.10 16.86
CA GLY A 174 -7.37 -10.94 16.50
C GLY A 174 -6.92 -11.95 15.45
N THR A 175 -7.29 -13.23 15.61
CA THR A 175 -6.99 -14.29 14.64
C THR A 175 -7.77 -14.13 13.34
N PHE A 176 -9.03 -13.70 13.39
CA PHE A 176 -9.82 -13.41 12.19
C PHE A 176 -9.20 -12.26 11.38
N MET A 177 -8.82 -11.16 12.03
CA MET A 177 -8.14 -10.02 11.38
C MET A 177 -6.80 -10.44 10.77
N ALA A 178 -6.04 -11.28 11.48
CA ALA A 178 -4.78 -11.84 10.97
C ALA A 178 -4.96 -12.66 9.70
N TYR A 179 -5.98 -13.52 9.69
CA TYR A 179 -6.32 -14.35 8.55
C TYR A 179 -6.68 -13.48 7.33
N MET A 180 -7.51 -12.45 7.52
CA MET A 180 -7.88 -11.51 6.46
C MET A 180 -6.65 -10.80 5.89
N GLU A 181 -5.79 -10.23 6.75
CA GLU A 181 -4.58 -9.53 6.31
C GLU A 181 -3.64 -10.44 5.52
N ILE A 182 -3.38 -11.67 5.99
CA ILE A 182 -2.51 -12.63 5.28
C ILE A 182 -3.13 -13.03 3.93
N ASN A 183 -4.45 -13.23 3.89
CA ASN A 183 -5.15 -13.60 2.65
C ASN A 183 -5.07 -12.47 1.61
N ASP A 184 -5.23 -11.22 2.03
CA ASP A 184 -5.10 -10.05 1.15
C ASP A 184 -3.70 -9.96 0.55
N HIS A 185 -2.64 -10.11 1.36
CA HIS A 185 -1.27 -10.09 0.83
C HIS A 185 -0.97 -11.30 -0.08
N ARG A 186 -1.53 -12.48 0.22
CA ARG A 186 -1.43 -13.64 -0.67
C ARG A 186 -2.17 -13.41 -2.00
N SER A 187 -3.27 -12.67 -1.99
CA SER A 187 -3.96 -12.29 -3.22
C SER A 187 -3.07 -11.44 -4.13
N LEU A 188 -2.27 -10.53 -3.56
CA LEU A 188 -1.29 -9.73 -4.31
C LEU A 188 -0.19 -10.60 -4.92
N LEU A 189 0.32 -11.61 -4.20
CA LEU A 189 1.29 -12.56 -4.76
C LEU A 189 0.71 -13.34 -5.95
N LYS A 190 -0.54 -13.80 -5.83
CA LYS A 190 -1.24 -14.48 -6.93
C LYS A 190 -1.41 -13.56 -8.14
N LYS A 191 -1.77 -12.28 -7.92
CA LYS A 191 -1.87 -11.27 -8.98
C LYS A 191 -0.52 -11.04 -9.67
N ALA A 192 0.57 -11.02 -8.92
CA ALA A 192 1.92 -10.86 -9.45
C ALA A 192 2.47 -12.11 -10.18
N GLY A 193 1.68 -13.17 -10.37
CA GLY A 193 2.05 -14.34 -11.16
C GLY A 193 2.94 -15.35 -10.43
N ASN A 194 3.22 -15.15 -9.14
CA ASN A 194 3.92 -16.15 -8.32
C ASN A 194 2.90 -17.13 -7.72
N LYS A 195 2.96 -18.38 -8.20
CA LYS A 195 2.22 -19.52 -7.63
C LYS A 195 2.83 -19.96 -6.30
#